data_AF-A0A3B3WMZ8-F1
#
_entry.id   AF-A0A3B3WMZ8-F1
#
_cell.length_a   1.000
_cell.length_b   1.000
_cell.length_c   1.000
_cell.angle_alpha   90.00
_cell.angle_beta   90.00
_cell.angle_gamma   90.00
#
_symmetry.space_group_name_H-M   'P 1'
#
loop_
_entity.id
_entity.type
_entity.pdbx_description
1 polymer ?
#
loop_
_entity_poly.entity_id
_entity_poly.type
_entity_poly.pdbx_seq_one_letter_code
_entity_poly.pdbx_strand_id
1 'polypeptide(L)'
;MGRGKILWRLPKREHVKESSHNKPVMWVCSTKAQNEQLLMLRTLNSKEQHGFIDLEMLPPELGITILSYLNATDLCLAGCVWQDLGHDEYLWQGLCKSTWGHCSIYNKRLPAGFSYRRLYLQLDEGSLTFNANPQEVTTSCLKEY
;
A
#
# COMPACT_ATOMS: atom_id res chain seq x y z
N MET A 1 16.83 -36.26 0.26
CA MET A 1 15.36 -36.31 0.11
C MET A 1 14.73 -35.46 1.20
N GLY A 2 13.75 -34.57 1.02
CA GLY A 2 13.03 -34.05 -0.15
C GLY A 2 12.56 -32.62 0.18
N ARG A 3 12.59 -31.72 -0.81
CA ARG A 3 12.23 -30.31 -0.64
C ARG A 3 10.72 -30.14 -0.78
N GLY A 4 10.04 -29.74 0.29
CA GLY A 4 8.65 -29.28 0.23
C GLY A 4 8.60 -27.94 -0.48
N LYS A 5 8.14 -27.92 -1.74
CA LYS A 5 7.92 -26.71 -2.52
C LYS A 5 6.59 -26.10 -2.10
N ILE A 6 6.58 -24.90 -1.53
CA ILE A 6 5.37 -24.10 -1.42
C ILE A 6 5.39 -23.10 -2.57
N LEU A 7 4.65 -23.44 -3.62
CA LEU A 7 4.50 -22.66 -4.84
C LEU A 7 3.37 -21.65 -4.62
N TRP A 8 3.70 -20.44 -4.17
CA TRP A 8 2.75 -19.32 -4.22
C TRP A 8 2.73 -18.76 -5.65
N ARG A 9 2.08 -19.49 -6.56
CA ARG A 9 1.75 -18.98 -7.89
C ARG A 9 0.60 -17.97 -7.71
N LEU A 10 0.86 -16.69 -7.99
CA LEU A 10 -0.20 -15.69 -8.15
C LEU A 10 -1.15 -16.15 -9.27
N PRO A 11 -2.47 -16.20 -9.06
CA PRO A 11 -3.42 -16.50 -10.14
C PRO A 11 -3.49 -15.33 -11.12
N LYS A 12 -3.47 -15.62 -12.42
CA LYS A 12 -3.92 -14.67 -13.45
C LYS A 12 -5.40 -14.38 -13.22
N ARG A 13 -5.79 -13.12 -13.30
CA ARG A 13 -7.18 -12.64 -13.25
C ARG A 13 -8.00 -13.34 -14.34
N GLU A 14 -8.82 -14.31 -13.94
CA GLU A 14 -9.94 -14.80 -14.73
C GLU A 14 -11.26 -14.39 -14.06
N HIS A 15 -12.22 -14.07 -14.92
CA HIS A 15 -13.49 -13.46 -14.60
C HIS A 15 -14.52 -14.54 -14.23
N VAL A 16 -14.66 -14.93 -12.95
CA VAL A 16 -15.74 -15.84 -12.54
C VAL A 16 -16.27 -15.57 -11.11
N LYS A 17 -17.54 -15.14 -11.10
CA LYS A 17 -18.69 -15.48 -10.23
C LYS A 17 -18.49 -15.66 -8.72
N GLU A 18 -19.20 -14.77 -8.03
CA GLU A 18 -19.63 -14.76 -6.63
C GLU A 18 -20.07 -16.13 -6.09
N SER A 19 -19.45 -16.57 -4.99
CA SER A 19 -20.09 -17.47 -4.02
C SER A 19 -19.40 -17.40 -2.65
N SER A 20 -20.29 -17.38 -1.66
CA SER A 20 -20.11 -17.03 -0.26
C SER A 20 -19.17 -17.95 0.54
N HIS A 21 -18.74 -17.41 1.70
CA HIS A 21 -18.06 -18.06 2.83
C HIS A 21 -16.52 -18.11 2.79
N ASN A 22 -15.88 -16.98 3.07
CA ASN A 22 -14.91 -16.87 4.18
C ASN A 22 -14.61 -15.39 4.49
N LYS A 23 -15.05 -14.88 5.65
CA LYS A 23 -14.71 -13.50 6.09
C LYS A 23 -13.61 -13.59 7.16
N PRO A 24 -12.42 -13.03 6.95
CA PRO A 24 -11.47 -12.84 8.04
C PRO A 24 -11.96 -11.70 8.95
N VAL A 25 -11.87 -11.96 10.24
CA VAL A 25 -12.38 -11.17 11.35
C VAL A 25 -11.67 -9.81 11.41
N MET A 26 -12.32 -8.75 10.94
CA MET A 26 -12.09 -7.38 11.40
C MET A 26 -12.84 -7.22 12.72
N TRP A 27 -12.11 -7.10 13.83
CA TRP A 27 -12.67 -6.61 15.08
C TRP A 27 -13.06 -5.14 14.88
N VAL A 28 -14.30 -4.91 14.47
CA VAL A 28 -14.91 -3.58 14.53
C VAL A 28 -15.53 -3.47 15.91
N CYS A 29 -15.01 -2.59 16.76
CA CYS A 29 -15.68 -2.19 18.00
C CYS A 29 -17.06 -1.64 17.63
N SER A 30 -18.10 -2.36 18.06
CA SER A 30 -19.47 -2.18 17.63
C SER A 30 -20.21 -1.10 18.46
N THR A 31 -21.11 -0.40 17.77
CA THR A 31 -22.40 0.13 18.25
C THR A 31 -22.53 1.48 18.98
N LYS A 32 -21.73 2.51 18.68
CA LYS A 32 -22.23 3.92 18.76
C LYS A 32 -21.78 4.88 17.65
N ALA A 33 -20.67 4.63 16.96
CA ALA A 33 -20.11 5.57 15.97
C ALA A 33 -20.70 5.45 14.54
N GLN A 34 -21.59 4.48 14.26
CA GLN A 34 -22.11 4.27 12.90
C GLN A 34 -23.22 5.24 12.47
N ASN A 35 -23.92 5.89 13.41
CA ASN A 35 -25.06 6.76 13.06
C ASN A 35 -24.65 8.18 12.63
N GLU A 36 -23.49 8.68 13.05
CA GLU A 36 -23.03 10.02 12.66
C GLU A 36 -22.38 10.05 11.27
N GLN A 37 -21.71 8.96 10.87
CA GLN A 37 -21.10 8.84 9.55
C GLN A 37 -22.14 8.77 8.41
N LEU A 38 -23.32 8.18 8.69
CA LEU A 38 -24.41 8.09 7.71
C LEU A 38 -25.03 9.45 7.36
N LEU A 39 -25.01 10.40 8.31
CA LEU A 39 -25.50 11.77 8.09
C LEU A 39 -24.53 12.56 7.21
N MET A 40 -23.22 12.41 7.41
CA MET A 40 -22.20 13.04 6.57
C MET A 40 -22.28 12.54 5.12
N LEU A 41 -22.39 11.23 4.90
CA LEU A 41 -22.54 10.64 3.56
C LEU A 41 -23.78 11.17 2.82
N ARG A 42 -24.91 11.36 3.52
CA ARG A 42 -26.12 11.96 2.93
C ARG A 42 -25.95 13.45 2.58
N THR A 43 -25.15 14.16 3.36
CA THR A 43 -24.87 15.59 3.13
C THR A 43 -23.94 15.79 1.92
N LEU A 44 -22.96 14.89 1.73
CA LEU A 44 -22.11 14.86 0.53
C LEU A 44 -22.90 14.52 -0.74
N ASN A 45 -23.90 13.62 -0.63
CA ASN A 45 -24.75 13.22 -1.76
C ASN A 45 -25.73 14.32 -2.24
N SER A 46 -25.89 15.41 -1.49
CA SER A 46 -26.81 16.50 -1.84
C SER A 46 -26.12 17.68 -2.55
N LYS A 47 -24.79 17.63 -2.70
CA LYS A 47 -23.97 18.64 -3.38
C LYS A 47 -23.31 18.08 -4.65
N GLU A 48 -24.04 17.31 -5.46
CA GLU A 48 -23.62 16.98 -6.83
C GLU A 48 -23.69 18.22 -7.74
N GLN A 49 -22.73 19.12 -7.56
CA GLN A 49 -22.30 20.07 -8.57
C GLN A 49 -20.95 19.57 -9.09
N HIS A 50 -20.97 18.64 -10.05
CA HIS A 50 -19.89 18.29 -10.99
C HIS A 50 -18.44 18.54 -10.52
N GLY A 51 -18.01 17.88 -9.45
CA GLY A 51 -16.62 17.90 -8.97
C GLY A 51 -16.27 16.60 -8.26
N PHE A 52 -15.02 16.16 -8.38
CA PHE A 52 -14.51 15.03 -7.59
C PHE A 52 -14.60 15.38 -6.10
N ILE A 53 -15.07 14.42 -5.29
CA ILE A 53 -15.09 14.57 -3.83
C ILE A 53 -13.65 14.56 -3.34
N ASP A 54 -13.28 15.57 -2.55
CA ASP A 54 -11.95 15.63 -1.93
C ASP A 54 -11.83 14.52 -0.85
N LEU A 55 -10.67 13.86 -0.81
CA LEU A 55 -10.42 12.75 0.12
C LEU A 55 -10.43 13.21 1.58
N GLU A 56 -10.11 14.47 1.87
CA GLU A 56 -10.20 15.04 3.23
C GLU A 56 -11.64 15.15 3.73
N MET A 57 -12.63 15.15 2.83
CA MET A 57 -14.05 15.16 3.19
C MET A 57 -14.59 13.74 3.47
N LEU A 58 -13.80 12.71 3.18
CA LEU A 58 -14.15 11.33 3.48
C LEU A 58 -13.68 10.96 4.91
N PRO A 59 -14.38 10.03 5.58
CA PRO A 59 -13.84 9.35 6.75
C PRO A 59 -12.42 8.82 6.46
N PRO A 60 -11.46 8.99 7.38
CA PRO A 60 -10.06 8.66 7.13
C PRO A 60 -9.85 7.18 6.78
N GLU A 61 -10.69 6.28 7.30
CA GLU A 61 -10.65 4.86 6.95
C GLU A 61 -10.93 4.61 5.47
N LEU A 62 -11.84 5.39 4.87
CA LEU A 62 -12.13 5.31 3.44
C LEU A 62 -11.01 5.92 2.60
N GLY A 63 -10.46 7.06 3.06
CA GLY A 63 -9.31 7.68 2.40
C GLY A 63 -8.10 6.76 2.35
N ILE A 64 -7.73 6.18 3.50
CA ILE A 64 -6.67 5.18 3.61
C ILE A 64 -6.97 3.97 2.70
N THR A 65 -8.21 3.47 2.69
CA THR A 65 -8.58 2.34 1.82
C THR A 65 -8.33 2.66 0.34
N ILE A 66 -8.72 3.86 -0.12
CA ILE A 66 -8.48 4.29 -1.51
C ILE A 66 -6.97 4.39 -1.79
N LEU A 67 -6.21 5.03 -0.91
CA LEU A 67 -4.76 5.20 -1.08
C LEU A 67 -4.00 3.87 -1.03
N SER A 68 -4.53 2.84 -0.35
CA SER A 68 -3.90 1.52 -0.26
C SER A 68 -3.79 0.78 -1.60
N TYR A 69 -4.54 1.20 -2.62
CA TYR A 69 -4.47 0.65 -3.97
C TYR A 69 -3.35 1.27 -4.83
N LEU A 70 -2.72 2.34 -4.35
CA LEU A 70 -1.65 3.04 -5.08
C LEU A 70 -0.31 2.32 -4.92
N ASN A 71 0.54 2.47 -5.94
CA ASN A 71 1.95 2.08 -5.84
C ASN A 71 2.73 3.16 -5.05
N ALA A 72 4.02 2.91 -4.78
CA ALA A 72 4.85 3.83 -4.01
C ALA A 72 4.95 5.24 -4.60
N THR A 73 5.09 5.34 -5.93
CA THR A 73 5.23 6.62 -6.63
C THR A 73 3.94 7.42 -6.55
N ASP A 74 2.81 6.80 -6.87
CA ASP A 74 1.49 7.43 -6.83
C ASP A 74 1.11 7.81 -5.40
N LEU A 75 1.48 6.99 -4.41
CA LEU A 75 1.28 7.28 -2.99
C LEU A 75 2.13 8.47 -2.52
N CYS A 76 3.39 8.59 -2.98
CA CYS A 76 4.23 9.76 -2.72
C CYS A 76 3.61 11.05 -3.30
N LEU A 77 3.06 10.99 -4.52
CA LEU A 77 2.38 12.12 -5.15
C LEU A 77 1.09 12.47 -4.40
N ALA A 78 0.29 11.47 -4.04
CA ALA A 78 -0.91 11.64 -3.23
C ALA A 78 -0.59 12.28 -1.87
N GLY A 79 0.52 11.89 -1.24
CA GLY A 79 1.00 12.48 0.01
C GLY A 79 1.38 13.96 -0.09
N CYS A 80 1.64 14.51 -1.28
CA CYS A 80 1.82 15.95 -1.44
C CYS A 80 0.51 16.74 -1.30
N VAL A 81 -0.63 16.12 -1.61
CA VAL A 81 -1.96 16.72 -1.54
C VAL A 81 -2.65 16.37 -0.22
N TRP A 82 -2.66 15.07 0.12
CA TRP A 82 -3.29 14.53 1.33
C TRP A 82 -2.22 14.04 2.30
N GLN A 83 -1.55 14.98 2.97
CA GLN A 83 -0.37 14.65 3.80
C GLN A 83 -0.69 13.69 4.94
N ASP A 84 -1.76 13.94 5.69
CA ASP A 84 -2.12 13.10 6.85
C ASP A 84 -2.48 11.67 6.43
N LEU A 85 -3.19 11.51 5.31
CA LEU A 85 -3.59 10.21 4.79
C LEU A 85 -2.43 9.50 4.09
N GLY A 86 -1.68 10.20 3.21
CA GLY A 86 -0.62 9.61 2.39
C GLY A 86 0.67 9.28 3.14
N HIS A 87 0.87 9.84 4.34
CA HIS A 87 1.99 9.51 5.22
C HIS A 87 1.64 8.49 6.31
N ASP A 88 0.42 7.93 6.28
CA ASP A 88 -0.02 6.95 7.28
C ASP A 88 0.88 5.69 7.30
N GLU A 89 1.33 5.32 8.50
CA GLU A 89 2.29 4.24 8.70
C GLU A 89 1.72 2.85 8.35
N TYR A 90 0.40 2.66 8.40
CA TYR A 90 -0.24 1.40 8.00
C TYR A 90 -0.26 1.23 6.48
N LEU A 91 -0.44 2.31 5.72
CA LEU A 91 -0.30 2.29 4.26
C LEU A 91 1.09 1.85 3.85
N TRP A 92 2.11 2.53 4.40
CA TRP A 92 3.50 2.23 4.10
C TRP A 92 3.91 0.84 4.59
N GLN A 93 3.35 0.35 5.70
CA GLN A 93 3.54 -1.03 6.14
C GLN A 93 2.97 -2.04 5.15
N GLY A 94 1.74 -1.82 4.68
CA GLY A 94 1.08 -2.67 3.68
C GLY A 94 1.90 -2.74 2.39
N LEU A 95 2.39 -1.59 1.93
CA LEU A 95 3.22 -1.47 0.75
C LEU A 95 4.59 -2.15 0.90
N CYS A 96 5.23 -2.02 2.07
CA CYS A 96 6.47 -2.74 2.40
C CYS A 96 6.25 -4.26 2.32
N LYS A 97 5.16 -4.77 2.93
CA LYS A 97 4.86 -6.20 2.96
C LYS A 97 4.45 -6.76 1.60
N SER A 98 3.78 -5.96 0.76
CA SER A 98 3.43 -6.38 -0.60
C SER A 98 4.65 -6.44 -1.52
N THR A 99 5.62 -5.52 -1.32
CA THR A 99 6.83 -5.44 -2.15
C THR A 99 7.92 -6.42 -1.67
N TRP A 100 8.21 -6.46 -0.37
CA TRP A 100 9.26 -7.28 0.24
C TRP A 100 8.73 -8.17 1.38
N GLY A 101 7.74 -9.02 1.10
CA GLY A 101 7.01 -9.80 2.11
C GLY A 101 7.84 -10.73 3.00
N HIS A 102 9.08 -11.06 2.62
CA HIS A 102 9.99 -11.92 3.39
C HIS A 102 11.09 -11.15 4.13
N CYS A 103 10.99 -9.82 4.23
CA CYS A 103 12.02 -9.03 4.89
C CYS A 103 12.09 -9.36 6.39
N SER A 104 13.29 -9.74 6.87
CA SER A 104 13.50 -10.16 8.26
C SER A 104 13.20 -9.07 9.29
N ILE A 105 13.18 -7.80 8.86
CA ILE A 105 12.90 -6.65 9.72
C ILE A 105 11.50 -6.69 10.35
N TYR A 106 10.53 -7.35 9.69
CA TYR A 106 9.16 -7.46 10.21
C TYR A 106 9.03 -8.37 11.43
N ASN A 107 10.00 -9.25 11.67
CA ASN A 107 10.00 -10.20 12.80
C ASN A 107 10.83 -9.72 13.98
N LYS A 108 11.43 -8.52 13.89
CA LYS A 108 12.26 -7.93 14.94
C LYS A 108 11.44 -6.94 15.75
N ARG A 109 11.89 -6.67 16.99
CA ARG A 109 11.39 -5.48 17.71
C ARG A 109 11.82 -4.24 16.94
N LEU A 110 10.83 -3.42 16.58
CA LEU A 110 11.06 -2.16 15.90
C LEU A 110 11.67 -1.15 16.88
N PRO A 111 12.69 -0.37 16.47
CA PRO A 111 13.26 0.68 17.32
C PRO A 111 12.23 1.79 17.57
N ALA A 112 12.47 2.59 18.61
CA ALA A 112 11.68 3.81 18.85
C ALA A 112 11.85 4.77 17.65
N GLY A 113 10.75 5.35 17.17
CA GLY A 113 10.75 6.23 16.00
C GLY A 113 10.90 5.51 14.65
N PHE A 114 10.64 4.20 14.61
CA PHE A 114 10.59 3.47 13.35
C PHE A 114 9.48 4.01 12.42
N SER A 115 9.79 4.13 11.13
CA SER A 115 8.84 4.50 10.09
C SER A 115 8.94 3.54 8.91
N TYR A 116 7.80 2.96 8.53
CA TYR A 116 7.65 2.12 7.35
C TYR A 116 7.90 2.90 6.06
N ARG A 117 7.55 4.19 6.01
CA ARG A 117 7.89 5.04 4.87
C ARG A 117 9.39 5.14 4.68
N ARG A 118 10.13 5.42 5.78
CA ARG A 118 11.59 5.46 5.74
C ARG A 118 12.17 4.10 5.35
N LEU A 119 11.63 3.01 5.90
CA LEU A 119 12.05 1.67 5.52
C LEU A 119 11.85 1.41 4.02
N TYR A 120 10.69 1.79 3.46
CA TYR A 120 10.38 1.57 2.05
C TYR A 120 11.44 2.23 1.16
N LEU A 121 11.72 3.50 1.40
CA LEU A 121 12.71 4.26 0.63
C LEU A 121 14.12 3.64 0.75
N GLN A 122 14.50 3.17 1.94
CA GLN A 122 15.79 2.50 2.13
C GLN A 122 15.89 1.16 1.40
N LEU A 123 14.81 0.38 1.38
CA LEU A 123 14.77 -0.89 0.66
C LEU A 123 14.75 -0.69 -0.86
N ASP A 124 14.06 0.34 -1.34
CA ASP A 124 14.04 0.71 -2.76
C ASP A 124 15.43 1.11 -3.26
N GLU A 125 16.11 2.00 -2.54
CA GLU A 125 17.50 2.39 -2.83
C GLU A 125 18.46 1.19 -2.79
N GLY A 126 18.33 0.33 -1.78
CA GLY A 126 19.11 -0.91 -1.68
C GLY A 126 18.86 -1.88 -2.84
N SER A 127 17.63 -1.92 -3.36
CA SER A 127 17.27 -2.78 -4.49
C SER A 127 17.88 -2.30 -5.81
N LEU A 128 18.06 -0.99 -5.99
CA LEU A 128 18.73 -0.40 -7.16
C LEU A 128 20.24 -0.67 -7.14
N THR A 129 20.88 -0.55 -5.96
CA THR A 129 22.33 -0.73 -5.82
C THR A 129 22.77 -2.18 -5.96
N PHE A 130 21.96 -3.15 -5.51
CA PHE A 130 22.30 -4.57 -5.59
C PHE A 130 21.94 -5.22 -6.95
N ASN A 131 21.07 -4.59 -7.76
CA ASN A 131 20.76 -5.03 -9.13
C ASN A 131 21.69 -4.44 -10.20
N ALA A 132 22.68 -3.64 -9.82
CA ALA A 132 23.68 -3.15 -10.76
C ALA A 132 24.59 -4.31 -11.21
N ASN A 133 24.29 -4.91 -12.36
CA ASN A 133 25.16 -5.89 -12.97
C ASN A 133 26.44 -5.16 -13.46
N PRO A 134 27.64 -5.46 -12.97
CA PRO A 134 28.86 -4.76 -13.37
C PRO A 134 29.11 -4.81 -14.89
N GLN A 135 28.60 -5.85 -15.55
CA GLN A 135 28.76 -6.05 -17.00
C GLN A 135 27.86 -5.14 -17.85
N GLU A 136 26.73 -4.67 -17.33
CA GLU A 136 25.81 -3.77 -18.08
C GLU A 136 26.30 -2.32 -18.05
N VAL A 137 26.97 -1.91 -16.97
CA VAL A 137 27.60 -0.58 -16.85
C VAL A 137 28.81 -0.48 -17.80
N THR A 138 29.52 -1.59 -18.01
CA THR A 138 30.74 -1.58 -18.85
C THR A 138 30.42 -1.51 -20.35
N THR A 139 29.27 -2.02 -20.80
CA THR A 139 28.90 -2.02 -22.23
C THR A 139 28.26 -0.73 -22.71
N SER A 140 27.76 0.11 -21.81
CA SER A 140 27.27 1.46 -22.13
C SER A 140 28.41 2.49 -22.23
N CYS A 141 29.50 2.32 -21.47
CA CYS A 141 30.69 3.18 -21.57
C CYS A 141 31.69 2.76 -22.67
N LEU A 142 31.55 1.58 -23.29
CA LEU A 142 32.45 1.09 -24.34
C LEU A 142 31.87 1.17 -25.77
N LYS A 143 30.73 1.86 -25.95
CA LYS A 143 30.16 2.14 -27.29
C LYS A 143 30.50 3.52 -27.85
N GLU A 144 31.37 4.26 -27.16
CA GLU A 144 32.00 5.46 -27.71
C GLU A 144 33.49 5.19 -27.89
N TYR A 145 33.88 4.46 -28.94
CA TYR A 145 35.16 4.60 -29.66
C TYR A 145 35.09 3.83 -30.98
#